data_AF-A0A660Z301-F1
#
_entry.id   AF-A0A660Z301-F1
#
_cell.length_a   1.000
_cell.length_b   1.000
_cell.length_c   1.000
_cell.angle_alpha   90.00
_cell.angle_beta   90.00
_cell.angle_gamma   90.00
#
_symmetry.space_group_name_H-M   'P 1'
#
loop_
_entity.id
_entity.type
_entity.pdbx_description
1 polymer ?
#
loop_
_entity_poly.entity_id
_entity_poly.type
_entity_poly.pdbx_seq_one_letter_code
_entity_poly.pdbx_strand_id
1 'polypeptide(L)'
;MALMPEKKLHGKGIEDIKVSRASGRDTLFINGNRDNHIVEFPHKEHITRIGEDPCVKCHHLTLPKYQENSCWECHTSMYKPVDFFNHEWHSSDKGANIKCNDCHTAGATRNIESAKKCVDCHPGYEFSSYINNNLEKYSAPSYTDALHKLCVSCHTIKSVELIDKADLTQCTTCHKTILPEEFDANLKWETTLPHFNNVILPDIDLDTNEKE
;
A
#
# COMPACT_ATOMS: atom_id res chain seq x y z
N MET A 1 -30.57 -31.38 -22.48
CA MET A 1 -30.60 -29.97 -22.01
C MET A 1 -30.28 -30.01 -20.53
N ALA A 2 -29.03 -29.75 -20.15
CA ALA A 2 -28.61 -29.80 -18.75
C ALA A 2 -28.69 -28.38 -18.17
N LEU A 3 -29.62 -28.17 -17.25
CA LEU A 3 -29.69 -26.97 -16.43
C LEU A 3 -28.64 -27.10 -15.34
N MET A 4 -27.62 -26.23 -15.35
CA MET A 4 -26.69 -26.11 -14.23
C MET A 4 -27.42 -25.49 -13.03
N PRO A 5 -27.29 -26.07 -11.81
CA PRO A 5 -27.89 -25.48 -10.62
C PRO A 5 -27.19 -24.17 -10.26
N GLU A 6 -27.97 -23.11 -9.98
CA GLU A 6 -27.55 -21.74 -9.66
C GLU A 6 -26.50 -21.62 -8.54
N LYS A 7 -26.28 -22.67 -7.76
CA LYS A 7 -25.39 -22.68 -6.58
C LYS A 7 -23.88 -22.68 -6.88
N LYS A 8 -23.44 -22.54 -8.14
CA LYS A 8 -22.01 -22.53 -8.53
C LYS A 8 -21.52 -21.29 -9.28
N LEU A 9 -22.32 -20.21 -9.34
CA LEU A 9 -21.96 -18.99 -10.08
C LEU A 9 -21.69 -17.75 -9.21
N HIS A 10 -21.43 -17.92 -7.91
CA HIS A 10 -20.85 -16.85 -7.12
C HIS A 10 -19.36 -17.12 -6.94
N GLY A 11 -18.53 -16.50 -7.79
CA GLY A 11 -17.16 -16.22 -7.38
C GLY A 11 -17.24 -15.46 -6.07
N LYS A 12 -16.70 -16.02 -4.98
CA LYS A 12 -16.45 -15.23 -3.76
C LYS A 12 -15.61 -14.04 -4.25
N GLY A 13 -16.18 -12.84 -4.29
CA GLY A 13 -15.45 -11.65 -4.68
C GLY A 13 -14.19 -11.51 -3.83
N ILE A 14 -13.25 -10.66 -4.25
CA ILE A 14 -12.00 -10.44 -3.53
C ILE A 14 -12.31 -10.11 -2.07
N GLU A 15 -11.78 -10.94 -1.16
CA GLU A 15 -11.93 -10.75 0.28
C GLU A 15 -11.28 -9.43 0.69
N ASP A 16 -11.99 -8.66 1.51
CA ASP A 16 -11.45 -7.39 2.00
C ASP A 16 -10.55 -7.66 3.20
N ILE A 17 -9.25 -7.64 2.96
CA ILE A 17 -8.24 -7.95 3.98
C ILE A 17 -7.67 -6.64 4.48
N LYS A 18 -7.87 -6.39 5.77
CA LYS A 18 -7.25 -5.26 6.44
C LYS A 18 -5.74 -5.48 6.58
N VAL A 19 -4.99 -4.47 6.16
CA VAL A 19 -3.53 -4.49 6.10
C VAL A 19 -2.92 -4.36 7.49
N SER A 20 -1.85 -5.12 7.73
CA SER A 20 -0.99 -5.02 8.91
C SER A 20 0.18 -4.08 8.65
N ARG A 21 0.65 -3.41 9.71
CA ARG A 21 1.78 -2.48 9.60
C ARG A 21 3.08 -3.22 9.26
N ALA A 22 3.98 -2.56 8.54
CA ALA A 22 5.35 -3.03 8.41
C ALA A 22 6.08 -2.95 9.76
N SER A 23 7.07 -3.82 9.97
CA SER A 23 7.93 -3.82 11.15
C SER A 23 9.39 -3.54 10.77
N GLY A 24 10.23 -3.17 11.74
CA GLY A 24 11.64 -2.83 11.49
C GLY A 24 11.91 -1.32 11.35
N ARG A 25 13.15 -0.96 10.99
CA ARG A 25 13.62 0.44 10.84
C ARG A 25 14.58 0.59 9.64
N ASP A 26 15.78 0.03 9.75
CA ASP A 26 16.80 0.07 8.70
C ASP A 26 16.43 -0.85 7.53
N THR A 27 15.89 -2.02 7.86
CA THR A 27 15.14 -2.90 6.97
C THR A 27 13.71 -2.96 7.47
N LEU A 28 12.75 -2.78 6.57
CA LEU A 28 11.33 -2.91 6.83
C LEU A 28 10.86 -4.28 6.33
N PHE A 29 10.07 -4.96 7.16
CA PHE A 29 9.43 -6.23 6.81
C PHE A 29 7.96 -5.97 6.57
N ILE A 30 7.53 -6.19 5.33
CA ILE A 30 6.16 -5.95 4.88
C ILE A 30 5.45 -7.30 4.74
N ASN A 31 4.41 -7.50 5.54
CA ASN A 31 3.56 -8.69 5.55
C ASN A 31 2.09 -8.29 5.68
N GLY A 32 1.60 -7.48 4.74
CA GLY A 32 0.32 -6.77 4.88
C GLY A 32 -0.89 -7.69 5.12
N ASN A 33 -0.96 -8.83 4.40
CA ASN A 33 -2.01 -9.84 4.49
C ASN A 33 -1.71 -10.99 5.47
N ARG A 34 -0.55 -10.97 6.13
CA ARG A 34 -0.12 -11.99 7.12
C ARG A 34 -0.09 -13.41 6.56
N ASP A 35 0.33 -13.59 5.31
CA ASP A 35 0.41 -14.90 4.66
C ASP A 35 1.82 -15.52 4.68
N ASN A 36 2.73 -14.88 5.42
CA ASN A 36 4.14 -15.25 5.57
C ASN A 36 4.98 -15.14 4.28
N HIS A 37 4.45 -14.53 3.21
CA HIS A 37 5.20 -14.15 2.01
C HIS A 37 5.65 -12.70 2.13
N ILE A 38 6.75 -12.49 2.82
CA ILE A 38 7.21 -11.16 3.21
C ILE A 38 7.97 -10.45 2.09
N VAL A 39 7.99 -9.13 2.15
CA VAL A 39 8.99 -8.31 1.45
C VAL A 39 9.95 -7.76 2.49
N GLU A 40 11.24 -8.05 2.29
CA GLU A 40 12.34 -7.40 3.01
C GLU A 40 12.77 -6.16 2.24
N PHE A 41 12.39 -5.00 2.75
CA PHE A 41 12.68 -3.72 2.11
C PHE A 41 13.85 -3.04 2.82
N PRO A 42 15.06 -2.97 2.22
CA PRO A 42 16.22 -2.33 2.84
C PRO A 42 16.07 -0.81 2.78
N HIS A 43 15.28 -0.26 3.69
CA HIS A 43 14.84 1.13 3.72
C HIS A 43 16.02 2.13 3.80
N LYS A 44 16.99 1.87 4.67
CA LYS A 44 18.20 2.70 4.81
C LYS A 44 19.05 2.71 3.55
N GLU A 45 19.14 1.59 2.85
CA GLU A 45 19.84 1.53 1.57
C GLU A 45 19.12 2.34 0.50
N HIS A 46 17.78 2.29 0.46
CA HIS A 46 17.00 3.13 -0.46
C HIS A 46 17.22 4.61 -0.20
N ILE A 47 17.19 5.04 1.06
CA ILE A 47 17.51 6.43 1.45
C ILE A 47 18.90 6.83 0.92
N THR A 48 19.90 5.97 1.15
CA THR A 48 21.28 6.22 0.74
C THR A 48 21.43 6.29 -0.79
N ARG A 49 20.77 5.39 -1.52
CA ARG A 49 20.87 5.29 -2.99
C ARG A 49 20.12 6.41 -3.71
N ILE A 50 18.98 6.84 -3.17
CA ILE A 50 18.19 7.93 -3.74
C ILE A 50 18.91 9.27 -3.54
N GLY A 51 19.53 9.47 -2.38
CA GLY A 51 20.32 10.66 -2.10
C GLY A 51 19.46 11.86 -1.70
N GLU A 52 19.30 12.83 -2.59
CA GLU A 52 18.61 14.09 -2.30
C GLU A 52 17.09 13.91 -2.14
N ASP A 53 16.55 14.47 -1.07
CA ASP A 53 15.14 14.43 -0.69
C ASP A 53 14.50 13.02 -0.81
N PRO A 54 15.08 11.99 -0.16
CA PRO A 54 14.70 10.61 -0.41
C PRO A 54 13.31 10.30 0.15
N CYS A 55 12.93 10.92 1.26
CA CYS A 55 11.66 10.67 1.94
C CYS A 55 10.47 11.04 1.05
N VAL A 56 10.51 12.19 0.37
CA VAL A 56 9.40 12.66 -0.48
C VAL A 56 9.26 11.89 -1.79
N LYS A 57 10.25 11.06 -2.16
CA LYS A 57 10.13 10.12 -3.29
C LYS A 57 9.23 8.93 -2.97
N CYS A 58 8.90 8.70 -1.70
CA CYS A 58 8.07 7.58 -1.25
C CYS A 58 6.89 8.06 -0.40
N HIS A 59 7.14 8.89 0.61
CA HIS A 59 6.13 9.48 1.50
C HIS A 59 5.49 10.68 0.82
N HIS A 60 4.42 10.42 0.06
CA HIS A 60 3.78 11.41 -0.79
C HIS A 60 2.73 12.28 -0.08
N LEU A 61 2.34 11.87 1.13
CA LEU A 61 1.53 12.63 2.07
C LEU A 61 2.13 12.42 3.46
N THR A 62 2.46 13.52 4.14
CA THR A 62 2.93 13.52 5.53
C THR A 62 1.89 14.15 6.43
N LEU A 63 1.49 13.43 7.48
CA LEU A 63 0.53 13.93 8.47
C LEU A 63 1.16 14.99 9.39
N PRO A 64 0.36 15.90 9.99
CA PRO A 64 0.88 16.95 10.85
C PRO A 64 1.67 16.38 12.01
N LYS A 65 2.88 16.92 12.24
CA LYS A 65 3.82 16.50 13.29
C LYS A 65 4.43 15.11 13.12
N TYR A 66 4.17 14.43 12.01
CA TYR A 66 4.92 13.24 11.62
C TYR A 66 6.11 13.66 10.76
N GLN A 67 7.23 12.96 10.91
CA GLN A 67 8.34 13.07 9.97
C GLN A 67 8.02 12.26 8.70
N GLU A 68 7.46 11.08 8.90
CA GLU A 68 6.88 10.21 7.87
C GLU A 68 5.78 9.33 8.49
N ASN A 69 4.71 9.04 7.73
CA ASN A 69 3.67 8.08 8.11
C ASN A 69 3.73 6.82 7.27
N SER A 70 3.20 5.73 7.82
CA SER A 70 3.25 4.42 7.14
C SER A 70 2.16 4.29 6.08
N CYS A 71 2.43 3.56 5.00
CA CYS A 71 1.49 3.42 3.88
C CYS A 71 0.15 2.78 4.31
N TRP A 72 0.18 1.85 5.27
CA TRP A 72 -1.01 1.11 5.73
C TRP A 72 -2.05 2.01 6.43
N GLU A 73 -1.65 3.19 6.91
CA GLU A 73 -2.55 4.14 7.59
C GLU A 73 -3.61 4.68 6.62
N CYS A 74 -3.23 4.87 5.36
CA CYS A 74 -4.11 5.38 4.31
C CYS A 74 -4.57 4.26 3.38
N HIS A 75 -3.70 3.31 3.06
CA HIS A 75 -3.95 2.17 2.17
C HIS A 75 -4.34 0.94 3.00
N THR A 76 -5.52 1.01 3.63
CA THR A 76 -5.92 0.09 4.71
C THR A 76 -6.43 -1.28 4.22
N SER A 77 -6.78 -1.40 2.94
CA SER A 77 -7.22 -2.66 2.33
C SER A 77 -6.15 -3.22 1.40
N MET A 78 -5.91 -4.53 1.50
CA MET A 78 -4.87 -5.21 0.72
C MET A 78 -5.14 -5.15 -0.78
N TYR A 79 -6.40 -5.28 -1.19
CA TYR A 79 -6.79 -5.50 -2.59
C TYR A 79 -7.93 -4.59 -3.07
N LYS A 80 -8.54 -3.77 -2.21
CA LYS A 80 -9.59 -2.83 -2.61
C LYS A 80 -9.11 -1.39 -2.47
N PRO A 81 -9.57 -0.48 -3.37
CA PRO A 81 -9.47 0.94 -3.10
C PRO A 81 -10.23 1.28 -1.82
N VAL A 82 -9.71 2.26 -1.08
CA VAL A 82 -10.32 2.73 0.16
C VAL A 82 -10.68 4.20 0.05
N ASP A 83 -11.80 4.58 0.65
CA ASP A 83 -12.14 5.99 0.85
C ASP A 83 -11.27 6.50 2.00
N PHE A 84 -10.12 7.10 1.66
CA PHE A 84 -9.19 7.63 2.64
C PHE A 84 -9.72 8.93 3.26
N PHE A 85 -10.48 9.72 2.49
CA PHE A 85 -11.14 10.88 3.06
C PHE A 85 -12.19 10.45 4.08
N ASN A 86 -12.87 9.33 3.88
CA ASN A 86 -13.93 8.84 4.75
C ASN A 86 -15.03 9.91 4.88
N HIS A 87 -15.75 10.13 3.78
CA HIS A 87 -16.77 11.18 3.70
C HIS A 87 -17.83 11.04 4.79
N GLU A 88 -18.23 9.80 5.10
CA GLU A 88 -19.20 9.50 6.15
C GLU A 88 -18.69 9.99 7.51
N TRP A 89 -17.44 9.69 7.88
CA TRP A 89 -16.88 10.17 9.14
C TRP A 89 -16.82 11.69 9.21
N HIS A 90 -16.38 12.36 8.14
CA HIS A 90 -16.30 13.83 8.13
C HIS A 90 -17.66 14.50 8.29
N SER A 91 -18.70 13.95 7.65
CA SER A 91 -20.05 14.52 7.64
C SER A 91 -20.95 14.07 8.80
N SER A 92 -20.56 13.04 9.56
CA SER A 92 -21.38 12.52 10.65
C SER A 92 -21.27 13.33 11.95
N ASP A 93 -22.37 13.40 12.69
CA ASP A 93 -22.43 14.02 14.03
C ASP A 93 -21.50 13.35 15.06
N LYS A 94 -21.13 12.09 14.83
CA LYS A 94 -20.23 11.30 15.70
C LYS A 94 -18.76 11.36 15.25
N GLY A 95 -18.47 11.98 14.11
CA GLY A 95 -17.13 12.16 13.56
C GLY A 95 -16.71 13.62 13.63
N ALA A 96 -16.26 14.20 12.52
CA ALA A 96 -15.83 15.59 12.48
C ALA A 96 -16.99 16.60 12.49
N ASN A 97 -18.22 16.15 12.22
CA ASN A 97 -19.43 16.98 12.20
C ASN A 97 -19.29 18.22 11.29
N ILE A 98 -18.68 18.03 10.11
CA ILE A 98 -18.53 19.09 9.10
C ILE A 98 -19.83 19.19 8.31
N LYS A 99 -20.41 20.39 8.25
CA LYS A 99 -21.64 20.59 7.46
C LYS A 99 -21.30 20.53 5.98
N CYS A 100 -22.26 20.06 5.18
CA CYS A 100 -22.08 19.94 3.73
C CYS A 100 -21.61 21.25 3.08
N ASN A 101 -22.14 22.40 3.52
CA ASN A 101 -21.80 23.70 2.96
C ASN A 101 -20.48 24.29 3.51
N ASP A 102 -19.91 23.68 4.55
CA ASP A 102 -18.58 24.06 5.05
C ASP A 102 -17.49 23.46 4.17
N CYS A 103 -17.78 22.34 3.49
CA CYS A 103 -16.89 21.66 2.55
C CYS A 103 -17.22 21.97 1.08
N HIS A 104 -18.51 21.97 0.71
CA HIS A 104 -18.98 22.21 -0.65
C HIS A 104 -19.55 23.62 -0.83
N THR A 105 -19.18 24.26 -1.92
CA THR A 105 -19.70 25.60 -2.26
C THR A 105 -21.21 25.54 -2.53
N ALA A 106 -21.98 26.43 -1.89
CA ALA A 106 -23.43 26.51 -2.09
C ALA A 106 -23.77 26.87 -3.54
N GLY A 107 -24.71 26.14 -4.14
CA GLY A 107 -25.12 26.34 -5.53
C GLY A 107 -24.20 25.70 -6.59
N ALA A 108 -23.03 25.18 -6.20
CA ALA A 108 -22.19 24.37 -7.07
C ALA A 108 -22.61 22.89 -7.02
N THR A 109 -22.30 22.13 -8.07
CA THR A 109 -22.42 20.68 -8.07
C THR A 109 -21.54 20.10 -6.97
N ARG A 110 -22.09 19.37 -6.02
CA ARG A 110 -21.31 18.74 -4.93
C ARG A 110 -20.47 17.59 -5.47
N ASN A 111 -19.24 17.90 -5.84
CA ASN A 111 -18.24 16.97 -6.34
C ASN A 111 -16.87 17.34 -5.78
N ILE A 112 -15.87 16.54 -6.10
CA ILE A 112 -14.50 16.72 -5.59
C ILE A 112 -13.85 18.00 -6.11
N GLU A 113 -14.18 18.40 -7.34
CA GLU A 113 -13.60 19.57 -7.99
C GLU A 113 -14.06 20.89 -7.36
N SER A 114 -15.26 20.90 -6.78
CA SER A 114 -15.85 22.07 -6.12
C SER A 114 -15.78 22.05 -4.59
N ALA A 115 -15.33 20.92 -4.01
CA ALA A 115 -15.08 20.79 -2.60
C ALA A 115 -13.79 21.53 -2.21
N LYS A 116 -13.69 21.94 -0.94
CA LYS A 116 -12.44 22.45 -0.38
C LYS A 116 -11.33 21.41 -0.45
N LYS A 117 -10.09 21.87 -0.61
CA LYS A 117 -8.93 20.99 -0.59
C LYS A 117 -8.64 20.56 0.85
N CYS A 118 -7.99 19.40 1.02
CA CYS A 118 -7.63 18.90 2.34
C CYS A 118 -6.84 19.93 3.16
N VAL A 119 -5.88 20.61 2.51
CA VAL A 119 -5.00 21.62 3.15
C VAL A 119 -5.74 22.85 3.65
N ASP A 120 -6.94 23.15 3.13
CA ASP A 120 -7.73 24.30 3.57
C ASP A 120 -8.25 24.09 5.01
N CYS A 121 -8.40 22.84 5.44
CA CYS A 121 -8.78 22.46 6.80
C CYS A 121 -7.63 21.80 7.59
N HIS A 122 -6.69 21.17 6.89
CA HIS A 122 -5.52 20.49 7.44
C HIS A 122 -4.22 21.16 6.99
N PRO A 123 -3.91 22.38 7.47
CA PRO A 123 -2.77 23.17 6.99
C PRO A 123 -1.40 22.56 7.31
N GLY A 124 -1.34 21.53 8.16
CA GLY A 124 -0.11 20.79 8.46
C GLY A 124 0.07 19.53 7.62
N TYR A 125 -0.77 19.29 6.60
CA TYR A 125 -0.56 18.19 5.65
C TYR A 125 0.46 18.63 4.61
N GLU A 126 1.52 17.85 4.46
CA GLU A 126 2.55 18.10 3.44
C GLU A 126 2.39 17.07 2.32
N PHE A 127 2.31 17.54 1.08
CA PHE A 127 2.17 16.70 -0.11
C PHE A 127 3.45 16.74 -0.93
N SER A 128 3.98 15.58 -1.30
CA SER A 128 5.12 15.49 -2.21
C SER A 128 4.72 15.95 -3.62
N SER A 129 5.61 16.69 -4.27
CA SER A 129 5.51 17.05 -5.68
C SER A 129 6.03 15.94 -6.62
N TYR A 130 6.73 14.93 -6.11
CA TYR A 130 7.39 13.89 -6.92
C TYR A 130 6.49 12.74 -7.30
N ILE A 131 5.47 12.46 -6.49
CA ILE A 131 4.47 11.45 -6.79
C ILE A 131 3.21 12.16 -7.25
N ASN A 132 2.63 11.70 -8.35
CA ASN A 132 1.32 12.17 -8.78
C ASN A 132 0.28 11.75 -7.73
N ASN A 133 0.05 12.66 -6.80
CA ASN A 133 -1.05 12.62 -5.85
C ASN A 133 -2.33 12.91 -6.61
N ASN A 134 -2.80 11.99 -7.46
CA ASN A 134 -4.06 12.18 -8.16
C ASN A 134 -5.21 12.11 -7.15
N LEU A 135 -5.42 13.24 -6.47
CA LEU A 135 -6.41 13.49 -5.44
C LEU A 135 -7.82 13.57 -6.04
N GLU A 136 -7.98 13.47 -7.36
CA GLU A 136 -9.27 13.52 -8.08
C GLU A 136 -10.28 12.47 -7.62
N LYS A 137 -9.94 11.55 -6.71
CA LYS A 137 -10.90 10.56 -6.18
C LYS A 137 -11.02 10.46 -4.67
N TYR A 138 -10.26 11.24 -3.87
CA TYR A 138 -10.15 11.06 -2.40
C TYR A 138 -10.01 9.60 -1.95
N SER A 139 -9.56 8.74 -2.86
CA SER A 139 -9.53 7.31 -2.71
C SER A 139 -8.09 6.89 -2.83
N ALA A 140 -7.63 6.17 -1.81
CA ALA A 140 -6.34 5.54 -1.88
C ALA A 140 -6.49 4.21 -2.64
N PRO A 141 -5.59 3.89 -3.60
CA PRO A 141 -5.55 2.56 -4.18
C PRO A 141 -5.34 1.50 -3.10
N SER A 142 -5.56 0.23 -3.45
CA SER A 142 -5.23 -0.88 -2.56
C SER A 142 -3.76 -0.83 -2.14
N TYR A 143 -3.43 -1.45 -1.02
CA TYR A 143 -2.06 -1.50 -0.51
C TYR A 143 -1.10 -2.18 -1.49
N THR A 144 -1.55 -3.27 -2.11
CA THR A 144 -0.80 -3.96 -3.17
C THR A 144 -0.53 -3.03 -4.34
N ASP A 145 -1.56 -2.34 -4.84
CA ASP A 145 -1.41 -1.43 -5.97
C ASP A 145 -0.52 -0.23 -5.63
N ALA A 146 -0.63 0.32 -4.42
CA ALA A 146 0.18 1.44 -3.97
C ALA A 146 1.66 1.08 -3.95
N LEU A 147 2.01 -0.05 -3.32
CA LEU A 147 3.38 -0.54 -3.25
C LEU A 147 3.91 -0.92 -4.63
N HIS A 148 3.17 -1.72 -5.41
CA HIS A 148 3.63 -2.15 -6.73
C HIS A 148 3.79 -0.99 -7.70
N LYS A 149 2.84 -0.03 -7.73
CA LYS A 149 3.00 1.15 -8.59
C LYS A 149 4.21 1.99 -8.19
N LEU A 150 4.50 2.14 -6.90
CA LEU A 150 5.66 2.89 -6.45
C LEU A 150 6.98 2.17 -6.75
N CYS A 151 7.12 0.96 -6.23
CA CYS A 151 8.37 0.21 -6.26
C CYS A 151 8.68 -0.31 -7.67
N VAL A 152 7.73 -1.00 -8.31
CA VAL A 152 7.96 -1.66 -9.61
C VAL A 152 8.17 -0.64 -10.72
N SER A 153 7.51 0.53 -10.68
CA SER A 153 7.74 1.57 -11.70
C SER A 153 9.19 2.08 -11.68
N CYS A 154 9.72 2.37 -10.49
CA CYS A 154 11.13 2.78 -10.35
C CYS A 154 12.08 1.64 -10.72
N HIS A 155 11.81 0.42 -10.24
CA HIS A 155 12.64 -0.74 -10.54
C HIS A 155 12.63 -1.11 -12.02
N THR A 156 11.54 -0.87 -12.74
CA THR A 156 11.48 -1.04 -14.20
C THR A 156 12.49 -0.14 -14.89
N ILE A 157 12.55 1.15 -14.51
CA ILE A 157 13.53 2.09 -15.06
C ILE A 157 14.96 1.61 -14.72
N LYS A 158 15.21 1.26 -13.45
CA LYS A 158 16.53 0.81 -12.99
C LYS A 158 16.98 -0.52 -13.58
N SER A 159 16.06 -1.44 -13.88
CA SER A 159 16.39 -2.71 -14.52
C SER A 159 16.94 -2.55 -15.94
N VAL A 160 16.60 -1.45 -16.60
CA VAL A 160 17.13 -1.09 -17.93
C VAL A 160 18.44 -0.30 -17.82
N GLU A 161 18.55 0.59 -16.82
CA GLU A 161 19.75 1.41 -16.61
C GLU A 161 20.95 0.64 -16.05
N LEU A 162 20.70 -0.40 -15.26
CA LEU A 162 21.73 -1.16 -14.53
C LEU A 162 21.96 -2.53 -15.18
N ILE A 163 23.17 -2.75 -15.69
CA ILE A 163 23.57 -3.96 -16.43
C ILE A 163 23.43 -5.24 -15.58
N ASP A 164 23.64 -5.14 -14.27
CA ASP A 164 23.64 -6.27 -13.33
C ASP A 164 22.32 -6.43 -12.54
N LYS A 165 21.26 -5.70 -12.91
CA LYS A 165 19.97 -5.70 -12.21
C LYS A 165 18.77 -5.87 -13.15
N ALA A 166 18.93 -6.62 -14.24
CA ALA A 166 17.83 -6.89 -15.18
C ALA A 166 16.58 -7.50 -14.50
N ASP A 167 16.77 -8.25 -13.42
CA ASP A 167 15.68 -8.94 -12.71
C ASP A 167 15.04 -8.13 -11.57
N LEU A 168 15.34 -6.83 -11.46
CA LEU A 168 14.89 -5.99 -10.34
C LEU A 168 13.35 -5.88 -10.22
N THR A 169 12.63 -6.19 -11.30
CA THR A 169 11.16 -6.16 -11.39
C THR A 169 10.51 -7.51 -11.10
N GLN A 170 11.28 -8.59 -10.98
CA GLN A 170 10.72 -9.92 -10.74
C GLN A 170 10.12 -10.02 -9.34
N CYS A 171 9.01 -10.78 -9.21
CA CYS A 171 8.31 -10.94 -7.92
C CYS A 171 9.23 -11.44 -6.81
N THR A 172 10.15 -12.33 -7.18
CA THR A 172 11.08 -13.08 -6.31
C THR A 172 12.25 -12.22 -5.81
N THR A 173 12.49 -11.08 -6.47
CA THR A 173 13.43 -10.05 -6.02
C THR A 173 12.92 -9.39 -4.75
N CYS A 174 11.60 -9.13 -4.66
CA CYS A 174 10.97 -8.49 -3.51
C CYS A 174 10.45 -9.51 -2.48
N HIS A 175 9.72 -10.53 -2.94
CA HIS A 175 9.04 -11.48 -2.07
C HIS A 175 9.92 -12.66 -1.71
N LYS A 176 9.97 -12.98 -0.41
CA LYS A 176 10.63 -14.16 0.16
C LYS A 176 9.58 -15.02 0.86
N THR A 177 9.74 -16.35 0.76
CA THR A 177 8.80 -17.35 1.29
C THR A 177 9.16 -17.83 2.70
N ILE A 178 10.24 -17.31 3.29
CA ILE A 178 10.75 -17.74 4.59
C ILE A 178 10.84 -16.52 5.50
N LEU A 179 10.10 -16.55 6.61
CA LEU A 179 10.29 -15.62 7.72
C LEU A 179 11.55 -16.00 8.49
N PRO A 180 12.46 -15.04 8.78
CA PRO A 180 13.57 -15.33 9.68
C PRO A 180 13.04 -15.69 11.08
N GLU A 181 13.62 -16.72 11.70
CA GLU A 181 13.14 -17.35 12.96
C GLU A 181 12.95 -16.35 14.11
N GLU A 182 13.79 -15.31 14.15
CA GLU A 182 13.73 -14.18 15.07
C GLU A 182 12.43 -13.34 15.01
N PHE A 183 11.65 -13.46 13.93
CA PHE A 183 10.37 -12.77 13.77
C PHE A 183 9.15 -13.60 14.20
N ASP A 184 9.29 -14.92 14.35
CA ASP A 184 8.20 -15.80 14.78
C ASP A 184 7.69 -15.40 16.19
N ALA A 185 8.59 -14.87 17.03
CA ALA A 185 8.25 -14.36 18.36
C ALA A 185 7.44 -13.04 18.36
N ASN A 186 7.67 -12.15 17.38
CA ASN A 186 6.95 -10.87 17.24
C ASN A 186 5.63 -11.03 16.46
N LEU A 187 5.57 -12.03 15.58
CA LEU A 187 4.36 -12.43 14.85
C LEU A 187 3.38 -13.24 15.70
N LYS A 188 3.75 -13.73 16.89
CA LYS A 188 2.83 -14.48 17.78
C LYS A 188 1.46 -13.80 18.03
N TRP A 189 1.39 -12.48 17.94
CA TRP A 189 0.14 -11.71 18.06
C TRP A 189 -0.60 -11.52 16.73
N GLU A 190 0.10 -11.64 15.61
CA GLU A 190 -0.45 -11.58 14.24
C GLU A 190 -0.85 -12.97 13.71
N THR A 191 -0.20 -14.05 14.15
CA THR A 191 -0.50 -15.46 13.81
C THR A 191 -1.83 -15.95 14.37
N THR A 192 -2.44 -15.22 15.31
CA THR A 192 -3.80 -15.48 15.80
C THR A 192 -4.88 -14.87 14.92
N LEU A 193 -4.51 -14.00 13.98
CA LEU A 193 -5.43 -13.42 13.02
C LEU A 193 -5.48 -14.31 11.78
N PRO A 194 -6.63 -14.40 11.10
CA PRO A 194 -6.75 -15.22 9.90
C PRO A 194 -5.72 -14.80 8.83
N HIS A 195 -5.13 -15.82 8.19
CA HIS A 195 -4.22 -15.72 7.05
C HIS A 195 -5.06 -15.76 5.78
N PHE A 196 -4.72 -14.95 4.78
CA PHE A 196 -5.54 -14.80 3.59
C PHE A 196 -4.73 -14.73 2.30
N ASN A 197 -5.25 -15.37 1.26
CA ASN A 197 -4.81 -15.22 -0.14
C ASN A 197 -3.29 -15.24 -0.30
N ASN A 198 -2.68 -16.39 -0.03
CA ASN A 198 -1.24 -16.61 -0.17
C ASN A 198 -0.73 -16.06 -1.51
N VAL A 199 0.34 -15.27 -1.47
CA VAL A 199 1.08 -14.88 -2.66
C VAL A 199 1.50 -16.14 -3.40
N ILE A 200 1.01 -16.30 -4.63
CA ILE A 200 1.47 -17.37 -5.52
C ILE A 200 2.65 -16.81 -6.30
N LEU A 201 3.86 -17.20 -5.89
CA LEU A 201 5.06 -16.96 -6.69
C LEU A 201 5.14 -18.02 -7.79
N PRO A 202 5.60 -17.67 -9.01
CA PRO A 202 5.95 -18.68 -9.99
C PRO A 202 7.01 -19.61 -9.39
N ASP A 203 6.91 -20.93 -9.64
CA ASP A 203 7.87 -21.91 -9.16
C ASP A 203 9.29 -21.47 -9.52
N ILE A 204 10.05 -21.05 -8.51
CA ILE A 204 11.49 -20.88 -8.65
C ILE A 204 12.05 -22.26 -8.39
N ASP A 205 12.66 -22.86 -9.40
CA ASP A 205 13.45 -24.07 -9.22
C ASP A 205 14.61 -23.73 -8.26
N LEU A 206 14.46 -24.06 -6.98
CA LEU A 206 15.48 -23.82 -5.95
C LEU A 206 16.70 -24.75 -6.14
N ASP A 207 16.71 -25.60 -7.16
CA ASP A 207 17.71 -26.61 -7.46
C ASP A 207 18.87 -26.14 -8.38
N THR A 208 19.11 -24.84 -8.54
CA THR A 208 20.31 -24.36 -9.28
C THR A 208 21.53 -24.10 -8.41
N ASN A 209 21.52 -24.53 -7.14
CA ASN A 209 22.74 -24.68 -6.35
C ASN A 209 23.33 -26.11 -6.46
N GLU A 210 23.56 -26.57 -7.69
CA GLU A 210 24.55 -27.61 -7.93
C GLU A 210 25.51 -27.15 -9.04
N LYS A 211 26.72 -26.77 -8.60
CA LYS A 211 28.02 -26.92 -9.25
C LYS A 211 28.14 -26.55 -10.75
N GLU A 212 28.95 -25.53 -11.00
CA GLU A 212 30.20 -25.66 -11.77
C GLU A 212 31.24 -24.65 -11.31
#